data_AF-A0A9Q7B156-F1
#
_entry.id   AF-A0A9Q7B156-F1
#
_cell.length_a   1.000
_cell.length_b   1.000
_cell.length_c   1.000
_cell.angle_alpha   90.00
_cell.angle_beta   90.00
_cell.angle_gamma   90.00
#
_symmetry.space_group_name_H-M   'P 1'
#
loop_
_entity.id
_entity.type
_entity.pdbx_description
1 polymer ?
#
loop_
_entity_poly.entity_id
_entity_poly.type
_entity_poly.pdbx_seq_one_letter_code
_entity_poly.pdbx_strand_id
1 'polypeptide(L)'
;MGANFLNSVMYKSWGKIVKFVEHECIKSNLRTFPEQKKGTVNILYVSETHDTWSSLKRVDYPKFLNSVACAFDAAFPNVPHIFTLRKAKDEFGRPCEPYKWALEYREDVVRLDPTTRGVNGFQRFNVAIHLAPLNPTKSDYKFYKDYFGMDSADVKWSISYEAQYQFASRTSVRNFDSTERVTIIVLDRKSAMALHDLFGEASAGEPEFFDIGMPELHCEKKTPLSPRDRKAISRKAIKARENEKASEFQYDDFNIRLWHRADDKHPVESRASWSELVSFMQGSSQTLALESKSECPHFREGFFIDPLNHKLVGNIQTSKLIQLDIDSATRDPSELSAFLKINRLSHLMVNSFNSTPEKPRFHLLIPIDIAVCADDYHKIFKLLHADIVQKFGDAFEIDGSFKSINKKISMPCVSKYDGNILICETVSQNSIISEPAFLISSWYLNRVQIADQSAAGTNCNTHHGTLDHGDIEAIIEKWAVGPGVGKGGHHFYQAGLELKKRRCEYNVIVQTLDVNRNRFGNGSERNARGAVEHLFSRQF
;
A
#
# COMPACT_ATOMS: atom_id res chain seq x y z
N MET A 1 -2.53 -31.50 -13.81
CA MET A 1 -3.75 -30.69 -14.12
C MET A 1 -4.83 -31.09 -13.14
N GLY A 2 -5.59 -30.13 -12.60
CA GLY A 2 -6.49 -30.36 -11.45
C GLY A 2 -7.93 -30.69 -11.85
N ALA A 3 -8.77 -30.97 -10.85
CA ALA A 3 -10.22 -31.02 -11.01
C ALA A 3 -10.75 -29.68 -11.57
N ASN A 4 -11.92 -29.70 -12.23
CA ASN A 4 -12.54 -28.51 -12.84
C ASN A 4 -11.65 -27.79 -13.88
N PHE A 5 -10.83 -28.54 -14.61
CA PHE A 5 -9.82 -28.01 -15.52
C PHE A 5 -10.34 -26.97 -16.54
N LEU A 6 -11.54 -27.18 -17.09
CA LEU A 6 -12.15 -26.27 -18.08
C LEU A 6 -12.42 -24.87 -17.54
N ASN A 7 -12.54 -24.72 -16.22
CA ASN A 7 -12.70 -23.44 -15.56
C ASN A 7 -11.37 -22.88 -15.05
N SER A 8 -10.26 -23.60 -15.16
CA SER A 8 -8.95 -23.12 -14.71
C SER A 8 -8.43 -21.95 -15.56
N VAL A 9 -7.60 -21.10 -14.94
CA VAL A 9 -6.90 -20.01 -15.65
C VAL A 9 -6.13 -20.55 -16.84
N MET A 10 -5.50 -21.72 -16.71
CA MET A 10 -4.74 -22.36 -17.77
C MET A 10 -5.61 -22.68 -18.99
N TYR A 11 -6.75 -23.34 -18.80
CA TYR A 11 -7.64 -23.65 -19.92
C TYR A 11 -8.22 -22.38 -20.55
N LYS A 12 -8.69 -21.44 -19.74
CA LYS A 12 -9.28 -20.18 -20.22
C LYS A 12 -8.28 -19.31 -20.97
N SER A 13 -7.01 -19.34 -20.56
CA SER A 13 -5.93 -18.56 -21.18
C SER A 13 -5.46 -19.16 -22.50
N TRP A 14 -5.32 -20.48 -22.57
CA TRP A 14 -4.67 -21.15 -23.70
C TRP A 14 -5.63 -21.90 -24.63
N GLY A 15 -6.85 -22.22 -24.21
CA GLY A 15 -7.76 -23.13 -24.92
C GLY A 15 -8.21 -22.65 -26.30
N LYS A 16 -8.00 -21.37 -26.62
CA LYS A 16 -8.24 -20.79 -27.95
C LYS A 16 -7.07 -20.99 -28.93
N ILE A 17 -5.87 -21.27 -28.42
CA ILE A 17 -4.61 -21.34 -29.19
C ILE A 17 -3.91 -22.70 -29.09
N VAL A 18 -4.27 -23.52 -28.10
CA VAL A 18 -3.78 -24.90 -27.98
C VAL A 18 -4.93 -25.88 -27.90
N LYS A 19 -4.72 -27.08 -28.43
CA LYS A 19 -5.64 -28.20 -28.25
C LYS A 19 -5.21 -28.98 -27.02
N PHE A 20 -5.98 -28.84 -25.93
CA PHE A 20 -5.82 -29.72 -24.78
C PHE A 20 -6.32 -31.12 -25.12
N VAL A 21 -5.52 -32.13 -24.78
CA VAL A 21 -5.86 -33.54 -24.95
C VAL A 21 -5.77 -34.20 -23.57
N GLU A 22 -6.80 -34.97 -23.21
CA GLU A 22 -6.79 -35.74 -21.97
C GLU A 22 -5.66 -36.75 -22.01
N HIS A 23 -4.90 -36.84 -20.92
CA HIS A 23 -3.85 -37.84 -20.81
C HIS A 23 -4.48 -39.20 -20.50
N GLU A 24 -4.31 -40.19 -21.38
CA GLU A 24 -4.94 -41.51 -21.28
C GLU A 24 -4.77 -42.16 -19.89
N CYS A 25 -3.55 -42.16 -19.33
CA CYS A 25 -3.31 -42.75 -18.01
C CYS A 25 -3.95 -41.98 -16.83
N ILE A 26 -4.26 -40.69 -16.99
CA ILE A 26 -4.91 -39.88 -15.94
C ILE A 26 -6.43 -40.00 -16.08
N LYS A 27 -6.92 -40.08 -17.31
CA LYS A 27 -8.35 -40.19 -17.63
C LYS A 27 -9.00 -41.38 -16.91
N SER A 28 -8.34 -42.53 -16.88
CA SER A 28 -8.83 -43.71 -16.16
C SER A 28 -8.94 -43.52 -14.64
N ASN A 29 -8.27 -42.50 -14.09
CA ASN A 29 -8.25 -42.17 -12.68
C ASN A 29 -9.11 -40.93 -12.34
N LEU A 30 -9.78 -40.33 -13.33
CA LEU A 30 -10.76 -39.27 -13.10
C LEU A 30 -11.99 -39.88 -12.43
N ARG A 31 -12.35 -39.33 -11.27
CA ARG A 31 -13.51 -39.79 -10.51
C ARG A 31 -14.56 -38.68 -10.48
N THR A 32 -15.78 -39.01 -10.90
CA THR A 32 -16.96 -38.16 -10.70
C THR A 32 -17.59 -38.48 -9.34
N PHE A 33 -18.32 -37.52 -8.76
CA PHE A 33 -19.03 -37.80 -7.52
C PHE A 33 -19.94 -39.03 -7.68
N PRO A 34 -19.82 -40.03 -6.79
CA PRO A 34 -20.70 -41.20 -6.83
C PRO A 34 -22.12 -40.83 -6.37
N GLU A 35 -23.11 -41.63 -6.74
CA GLU A 35 -24.53 -41.37 -6.42
C GLU A 35 -24.76 -41.10 -4.92
N GLN A 36 -24.04 -41.81 -4.04
CA GLN A 36 -24.14 -41.63 -2.58
C GLN A 36 -23.70 -40.24 -2.07
N LYS A 37 -23.06 -39.42 -2.90
CA LYS A 37 -22.73 -38.02 -2.59
C LYS A 37 -23.86 -37.05 -2.91
N LYS A 38 -24.89 -37.49 -3.61
CA LYS A 38 -26.03 -36.65 -3.98
C LYS A 38 -26.68 -36.04 -2.73
N GLY A 39 -26.82 -34.73 -2.73
CA GLY A 39 -27.40 -33.99 -1.61
C GLY A 39 -26.61 -34.04 -0.29
N THR A 40 -25.31 -34.32 -0.31
CA THR A 40 -24.47 -34.35 0.90
C THR A 40 -23.84 -33.01 1.26
N VAL A 41 -23.80 -32.04 0.33
CA VAL A 41 -23.12 -30.76 0.51
C VAL A 41 -24.14 -29.65 0.81
N ASN A 42 -24.11 -29.13 2.03
CA ASN A 42 -24.85 -27.94 2.42
C ASN A 42 -23.98 -26.68 2.26
N ILE A 43 -24.52 -25.63 1.63
CA ILE A 43 -23.78 -24.39 1.36
C ILE A 43 -24.49 -23.23 2.02
N LEU A 44 -23.76 -22.53 2.88
CA LEU A 44 -24.20 -21.41 3.68
C LEU A 44 -23.44 -20.14 3.28
N TYR A 45 -24.10 -18.98 3.29
CA TYR A 45 -23.45 -17.68 3.05
C TYR A 45 -23.81 -16.62 4.07
N VAL A 46 -22.87 -15.75 4.42
CA VAL A 46 -23.04 -14.76 5.50
C VAL A 46 -23.37 -13.35 5.03
N SER A 47 -23.32 -13.08 3.73
CA SER A 47 -23.72 -11.79 3.16
C SER A 47 -24.36 -11.91 1.79
N GLU A 48 -25.34 -11.06 1.53
CA GLU A 48 -25.96 -10.97 0.21
C GLU A 48 -25.06 -10.27 -0.83
N THR A 49 -24.19 -9.36 -0.40
CA THR A 49 -23.46 -8.45 -1.32
C THR A 49 -22.01 -8.15 -0.94
N HIS A 50 -21.54 -8.51 0.26
CA HIS A 50 -20.23 -8.12 0.75
C HIS A 50 -19.15 -9.17 0.43
N ASP A 51 -18.61 -9.14 -0.79
CA ASP A 51 -17.53 -10.04 -1.21
C ASP A 51 -16.14 -9.34 -1.24
N THR A 52 -16.08 -8.01 -1.11
CA THR A 52 -14.83 -7.23 -1.25
C THR A 52 -14.16 -6.91 0.07
N TRP A 53 -12.84 -6.68 0.03
CA TRP A 53 -12.13 -6.18 1.21
C TRP A 53 -12.62 -4.81 1.68
N SER A 54 -12.95 -3.92 0.74
CA SER A 54 -13.47 -2.59 1.06
C SER A 54 -14.82 -2.66 1.78
N SER A 55 -15.67 -3.61 1.42
CA SER A 55 -16.97 -3.80 2.08
C SER A 55 -16.79 -4.42 3.47
N LEU A 56 -15.91 -5.42 3.63
CA LEU A 56 -15.60 -6.04 4.92
C LEU A 56 -14.90 -5.08 5.90
N LYS A 57 -14.08 -4.14 5.41
CA LYS A 57 -13.51 -3.08 6.24
C LYS A 57 -14.55 -2.17 6.88
N ARG A 58 -15.67 -1.91 6.20
CA ARG A 58 -16.71 -0.99 6.69
C ARG A 58 -17.49 -1.55 7.87
N VAL A 59 -17.59 -2.87 7.95
CA VAL A 59 -18.30 -3.59 9.03
C VAL A 59 -17.37 -4.04 10.15
N ASP A 60 -16.10 -3.59 10.12
CA ASP A 60 -15.02 -4.02 11.01
C ASP A 60 -14.74 -5.53 10.93
N TYR A 61 -13.67 -5.92 10.22
CA TYR A 61 -13.40 -7.32 9.91
C TYR A 61 -13.20 -8.19 11.17
N PRO A 62 -12.41 -7.79 12.19
CA PRO A 62 -12.40 -8.47 13.49
C PRO A 62 -13.79 -8.68 14.13
N LYS A 63 -14.63 -7.65 14.16
CA LYS A 63 -16.00 -7.75 14.68
C LYS A 63 -16.81 -8.77 13.88
N PHE A 64 -16.74 -8.71 12.56
CA PHE A 64 -17.37 -9.66 11.65
C PHE A 64 -16.91 -11.11 11.92
N LEU A 65 -15.61 -11.35 12.06
CA LEU A 65 -15.10 -12.70 12.34
C LEU A 65 -15.61 -13.26 13.66
N ASN A 66 -15.69 -12.43 14.71
CA ASN A 66 -16.27 -12.83 15.99
C ASN A 66 -17.76 -13.16 15.86
N SER A 67 -18.53 -12.36 15.12
CA SER A 67 -19.95 -12.64 14.86
C SER A 67 -20.15 -13.97 14.13
N VAL A 68 -19.35 -14.25 13.08
CA VAL A 68 -19.42 -15.55 12.39
C VAL A 68 -19.04 -16.69 13.33
N ALA A 69 -17.99 -16.54 14.15
CA ALA A 69 -17.55 -17.58 15.08
C ALA A 69 -18.61 -17.88 16.15
N CYS A 70 -19.23 -16.85 16.74
CA CYS A 70 -20.30 -17.03 17.73
C CYS A 70 -21.52 -17.71 17.13
N ALA A 71 -21.97 -17.27 15.95
CA ALA A 71 -23.11 -17.90 15.26
C ALA A 71 -22.80 -19.34 14.85
N PHE A 72 -21.59 -19.60 14.37
CA PHE A 72 -21.12 -20.94 14.03
C PHE A 72 -21.08 -21.86 15.25
N ASP A 73 -20.49 -21.43 16.37
CA ASP A 73 -20.40 -22.26 17.58
C ASP A 73 -21.79 -22.53 18.19
N ALA A 74 -22.73 -21.59 18.06
CA ALA A 74 -24.11 -21.80 18.47
C ALA A 74 -24.85 -22.82 17.58
N ALA A 75 -24.63 -22.79 16.27
CA ALA A 75 -25.29 -23.71 15.32
C ALA A 75 -24.60 -25.08 15.22
N PHE A 76 -23.28 -25.13 15.42
CA PHE A 76 -22.41 -26.28 15.25
C PHE A 76 -21.45 -26.43 16.45
N PRO A 77 -21.99 -26.66 17.67
CA PRO A 77 -21.18 -26.68 18.89
C PRO A 77 -20.15 -27.79 18.84
N ASN A 78 -18.90 -27.46 19.18
CA ASN A 78 -17.78 -28.42 19.24
C ASN A 78 -17.49 -29.18 17.94
N VAL A 79 -17.88 -28.66 16.77
CA VAL A 79 -17.65 -29.34 15.49
C VAL A 79 -16.23 -29.05 14.95
N PRO A 80 -15.42 -30.08 14.63
CA PRO A 80 -14.14 -29.91 13.95
C PRO A 80 -14.31 -29.25 12.59
N HIS A 81 -13.46 -28.28 12.25
CA HIS A 81 -13.58 -27.56 10.98
C HIS A 81 -12.24 -27.03 10.45
N ILE A 82 -12.20 -26.88 9.13
CA ILE A 82 -11.13 -26.11 8.47
C ILE A 82 -11.63 -24.69 8.18
N PHE A 83 -10.75 -23.71 8.27
CA PHE A 83 -11.11 -22.33 7.95
C PHE A 83 -10.00 -21.56 7.25
N THR A 84 -10.37 -20.48 6.56
CA THR A 84 -9.43 -19.53 5.96
C THR A 84 -9.90 -18.10 6.13
N LEU A 85 -8.94 -17.22 6.45
CA LEU A 85 -9.13 -15.79 6.63
C LEU A 85 -8.25 -15.01 5.67
N ARG A 86 -8.54 -13.71 5.53
CA ARG A 86 -7.65 -12.81 4.82
C ARG A 86 -6.28 -12.74 5.51
N LYS A 87 -5.20 -12.64 4.73
CA LYS A 87 -3.88 -12.29 5.28
C LYS A 87 -3.89 -10.84 5.78
N ALA A 88 -3.48 -10.63 7.03
CA ALA A 88 -3.35 -9.29 7.60
C ALA A 88 -2.18 -8.55 6.95
N LYS A 89 -2.41 -7.26 6.65
CA LYS A 89 -1.41 -6.39 6.05
C LYS A 89 -1.45 -5.02 6.72
N ASP A 90 -0.29 -4.42 6.93
CA ASP A 90 -0.15 -3.05 7.42
C ASP A 90 -0.53 -2.01 6.34
N GLU A 91 -0.42 -0.73 6.67
CA GLU A 91 -0.71 0.39 5.75
C GLU A 91 0.21 0.42 4.51
N PHE A 92 1.36 -0.24 4.58
CA PHE A 92 2.33 -0.37 3.50
C PHE A 92 2.15 -1.69 2.72
N GLY A 93 1.16 -2.52 3.08
CA GLY A 93 0.89 -3.79 2.42
C GLY A 93 1.78 -4.95 2.85
N ARG A 94 2.61 -4.76 3.89
CA ARG A 94 3.49 -5.79 4.45
C ARG A 94 2.69 -6.73 5.36
N PRO A 95 3.02 -8.03 5.42
CA PRO A 95 2.38 -8.95 6.37
C PRO A 95 2.50 -8.45 7.81
N CYS A 96 1.42 -8.54 8.58
CA CYS A 96 1.40 -8.21 10.01
C CYS A 96 0.67 -9.30 10.82
N GLU A 97 0.36 -9.04 12.10
CA GLU A 97 -0.29 -10.01 12.98
C GLU A 97 -1.57 -10.56 12.31
N PRO A 98 -1.66 -11.89 12.11
CA PRO A 98 -2.82 -12.51 11.47
C PRO A 98 -4.12 -12.19 12.21
N TYR A 99 -5.21 -12.01 11.47
CA TYR A 99 -6.54 -11.97 12.07
C TYR A 99 -6.79 -13.27 12.83
N LYS A 100 -7.38 -13.18 14.03
CA LYS A 100 -7.67 -14.32 14.91
C LYS A 100 -9.06 -14.88 14.60
N TRP A 101 -9.18 -16.20 14.66
CA TRP A 101 -10.46 -16.88 14.66
C TRP A 101 -10.78 -17.32 16.09
N ALA A 102 -11.96 -16.98 16.61
CA ALA A 102 -12.25 -17.14 18.03
C ALA A 102 -12.20 -18.60 18.51
N LEU A 103 -12.37 -19.57 17.61
CA LEU A 103 -12.35 -21.01 17.93
C LEU A 103 -11.00 -21.68 17.62
N GLU A 104 -10.00 -20.92 17.17
CA GLU A 104 -8.68 -21.44 16.76
C GLU A 104 -7.84 -22.01 17.91
N TYR A 105 -8.25 -21.78 19.16
CA TYR A 105 -7.57 -22.36 20.32
C TYR A 105 -7.78 -23.88 20.45
N ARG A 106 -8.72 -24.46 19.70
CA ARG A 106 -9.03 -25.90 19.72
C ARG A 106 -8.15 -26.68 18.74
N GLU A 107 -7.69 -27.86 19.14
CA GLU A 107 -6.83 -28.72 18.31
C GLU A 107 -7.51 -29.26 17.05
N ASP A 108 -8.84 -29.36 17.07
CA ASP A 108 -9.67 -29.84 15.96
C ASP A 108 -10.15 -28.72 15.03
N VAL A 109 -9.54 -27.53 15.13
CA VAL A 109 -9.81 -26.38 14.27
C VAL A 109 -8.54 -26.01 13.51
N VAL A 110 -8.59 -26.08 12.17
CA VAL A 110 -7.38 -25.97 11.34
C VAL A 110 -7.48 -24.80 10.37
N ARG A 111 -6.59 -23.81 10.55
CA ARG A 111 -6.39 -22.73 9.59
C ARG A 111 -5.64 -23.23 8.36
N LEU A 112 -6.19 -22.99 7.18
CA LEU A 112 -5.55 -23.32 5.90
C LEU A 112 -5.42 -22.09 5.01
N ASP A 113 -4.43 -22.10 4.14
CA ASP A 113 -4.30 -21.09 3.08
C ASP A 113 -5.33 -21.37 1.97
N PRO A 114 -5.99 -20.34 1.41
CA PRO A 114 -7.02 -20.51 0.39
C PRO A 114 -6.45 -20.91 -0.99
N THR A 115 -5.13 -20.95 -1.16
CA THR A 115 -4.49 -21.38 -2.41
C THR A 115 -4.93 -22.79 -2.82
N THR A 116 -5.05 -23.00 -4.13
CA THR A 116 -5.60 -24.19 -4.81
C THR A 116 -4.73 -25.45 -4.72
N ARG A 117 -3.73 -25.51 -3.84
CA ARG A 117 -2.85 -26.69 -3.74
C ARG A 117 -3.68 -27.89 -3.25
N GLY A 118 -3.69 -28.96 -4.04
CA GLY A 118 -4.45 -30.18 -3.76
C GLY A 118 -3.86 -30.92 -2.56
N VAL A 119 -4.44 -30.73 -1.39
CA VAL A 119 -4.01 -31.38 -0.15
C VAL A 119 -5.12 -32.31 0.33
N ASN A 120 -4.83 -33.61 0.39
CA ASN A 120 -5.80 -34.64 0.81
C ASN A 120 -5.82 -34.88 2.33
N GLY A 121 -4.91 -34.28 3.10
CA GLY A 121 -4.74 -34.54 4.54
C GLY A 121 -5.88 -34.06 5.46
N PHE A 122 -6.96 -33.51 4.90
CA PHE A 122 -8.05 -32.87 5.65
C PHE A 122 -9.42 -33.53 5.41
N GLN A 123 -9.46 -34.69 4.76
CA GLN A 123 -10.73 -35.39 4.44
C GLN A 123 -11.52 -35.88 5.66
N ARG A 124 -10.96 -35.76 6.88
CA ARG A 124 -11.65 -36.03 8.14
C ARG A 124 -12.65 -34.93 8.55
N PHE A 125 -12.54 -33.74 7.97
CA PHE A 125 -13.40 -32.62 8.33
C PHE A 125 -14.67 -32.61 7.49
N ASN A 126 -15.80 -32.35 8.14
CA ASN A 126 -17.11 -32.19 7.49
C ASN A 126 -17.52 -30.72 7.36
N VAL A 127 -16.71 -29.78 7.84
CA VAL A 127 -17.02 -28.35 7.78
C VAL A 127 -15.85 -27.55 7.22
N ALA A 128 -16.15 -26.66 6.26
CA ALA A 128 -15.20 -25.72 5.67
C ALA A 128 -15.74 -24.28 5.72
N ILE A 129 -14.98 -23.38 6.34
CA ILE A 129 -15.36 -21.96 6.50
C ILE A 129 -14.39 -21.08 5.71
N HIS A 130 -14.87 -20.44 4.65
CA HIS A 130 -14.07 -19.62 3.75
C HIS A 130 -14.42 -18.13 3.84
N LEU A 131 -13.73 -17.40 4.73
CA LEU A 131 -13.98 -15.97 5.03
C LEU A 131 -12.92 -15.03 4.42
N ALA A 132 -12.10 -15.52 3.49
CA ALA A 132 -11.13 -14.72 2.76
C ALA A 132 -11.75 -14.13 1.47
N PRO A 133 -11.76 -12.79 1.27
CA PRO A 133 -12.22 -12.20 0.02
C PRO A 133 -11.17 -12.40 -1.07
N LEU A 134 -11.42 -13.30 -2.02
CA LEU A 134 -10.49 -13.66 -3.10
C LEU A 134 -10.78 -12.92 -4.40
N ASN A 135 -10.98 -11.61 -4.35
CA ASN A 135 -11.25 -10.84 -5.56
C ASN A 135 -9.96 -10.50 -6.32
N PRO A 136 -9.87 -10.83 -7.62
CA PRO A 136 -8.81 -10.35 -8.50
C PRO A 136 -8.76 -8.82 -8.49
N THR A 137 -7.56 -8.28 -8.62
CA THR A 137 -7.33 -6.84 -8.69
C THR A 137 -7.79 -6.29 -10.04
N LYS A 138 -7.99 -4.96 -10.15
CA LYS A 138 -8.31 -4.33 -11.44
C LYS A 138 -7.24 -4.59 -12.51
N SER A 139 -5.97 -4.65 -12.08
CA SER A 139 -4.85 -5.03 -12.94
C SER A 139 -4.96 -6.46 -13.44
N ASP A 140 -5.35 -7.42 -12.57
CA ASP A 140 -5.55 -8.81 -12.99
C ASP A 140 -6.65 -8.90 -14.06
N TYR A 141 -7.81 -8.30 -13.82
CA TYR A 141 -8.89 -8.28 -14.81
C TYR A 141 -8.46 -7.68 -16.15
N LYS A 142 -7.71 -6.57 -16.11
CA LYS A 142 -7.20 -5.93 -17.34
C LYS A 142 -6.19 -6.83 -18.05
N PHE A 143 -5.26 -7.42 -17.33
CA PHE A 143 -4.27 -8.33 -17.89
C PHE A 143 -4.92 -9.54 -18.57
N TYR A 144 -5.82 -10.24 -17.89
CA TYR A 144 -6.50 -11.40 -18.48
C TYR A 144 -7.38 -11.05 -19.68
N LYS A 145 -8.00 -9.86 -19.67
CA LYS A 145 -8.75 -9.37 -20.82
C LYS A 145 -7.84 -9.05 -22.01
N ASP A 146 -6.79 -8.27 -21.79
CA ASP A 146 -5.96 -7.74 -22.87
C ASP A 146 -5.10 -8.84 -23.52
N TYR A 147 -4.61 -9.80 -22.74
CA TYR A 147 -3.70 -10.85 -23.23
C TYR A 147 -4.38 -12.17 -23.58
N PHE A 148 -5.50 -12.51 -22.91
CA PHE A 148 -6.18 -13.80 -23.11
C PHE A 148 -7.63 -13.66 -23.59
N GLY A 149 -8.14 -12.43 -23.70
CA GLY A 149 -9.52 -12.18 -24.11
C GLY A 149 -10.53 -12.80 -23.15
N MET A 150 -10.18 -12.92 -21.86
CA MET A 150 -11.08 -13.39 -20.81
C MET A 150 -11.95 -12.23 -20.32
N ASP A 151 -13.25 -12.48 -20.16
CA ASP A 151 -14.13 -11.49 -19.55
C ASP A 151 -14.05 -11.50 -18.02
N SER A 152 -14.76 -10.59 -17.35
CA SER A 152 -14.76 -10.52 -15.89
C SER A 152 -15.35 -11.76 -15.22
N ALA A 153 -16.28 -12.46 -15.86
CA ALA A 153 -16.87 -13.67 -15.31
C ALA A 153 -15.86 -14.82 -15.38
N ASP A 154 -15.19 -15.00 -16.53
CA ASP A 154 -14.12 -16.00 -16.71
C ASP A 154 -13.01 -15.85 -15.67
N VAL A 155 -12.55 -14.62 -15.43
CA VAL A 155 -11.50 -14.34 -14.44
C VAL A 155 -11.98 -14.67 -13.02
N LYS A 156 -13.22 -14.32 -12.68
CA LYS A 156 -13.76 -14.57 -11.34
C LYS A 156 -14.00 -16.07 -11.09
N TRP A 157 -14.50 -16.79 -12.08
CA TRP A 157 -14.64 -18.25 -12.04
C TRP A 157 -13.29 -18.94 -11.87
N SER A 158 -12.32 -18.59 -12.71
CA SER A 158 -11.03 -19.28 -12.77
C SER A 158 -10.09 -19.01 -11.61
N ILE A 159 -10.29 -17.90 -10.89
CA ILE A 159 -9.44 -17.51 -9.76
C ILE A 159 -10.18 -17.65 -8.44
N SER A 160 -11.30 -16.96 -8.27
CA SER A 160 -11.98 -16.85 -6.98
C SER A 160 -12.74 -18.13 -6.64
N TYR A 161 -13.64 -18.55 -7.53
CA TYR A 161 -14.53 -19.68 -7.27
C TYR A 161 -13.77 -21.01 -7.31
N GLU A 162 -12.80 -21.14 -8.21
CA GLU A 162 -11.91 -22.30 -8.22
C GLU A 162 -11.12 -22.44 -6.90
N ALA A 163 -10.60 -21.34 -6.35
CA ALA A 163 -9.90 -21.37 -5.06
C ALA A 163 -10.83 -21.79 -3.91
N GLN A 164 -12.05 -21.25 -3.87
CA GLN A 164 -13.06 -21.62 -2.88
C GLN A 164 -13.46 -23.09 -3.01
N TYR A 165 -13.67 -23.58 -4.24
CA TYR A 165 -14.03 -24.95 -4.52
C TYR A 165 -12.92 -25.92 -4.10
N GLN A 166 -11.68 -25.63 -4.50
CA GLN A 166 -10.53 -26.46 -4.10
C GLN A 166 -10.35 -26.47 -2.58
N PHE A 167 -10.55 -25.34 -1.90
CA PHE A 167 -10.52 -25.26 -0.44
C PHE A 167 -11.62 -26.13 0.19
N ALA A 168 -12.88 -25.96 -0.22
CA ALA A 168 -14.00 -26.72 0.31
C ALA A 168 -13.87 -28.22 0.03
N SER A 169 -13.29 -28.59 -1.12
CA SER A 169 -13.00 -29.97 -1.50
C SER A 169 -11.95 -30.66 -0.61
N ARG A 170 -11.31 -29.97 0.33
CA ARG A 170 -10.37 -30.60 1.28
C ARG A 170 -11.08 -31.39 2.37
N THR A 171 -12.38 -31.23 2.53
CA THR A 171 -13.25 -31.94 3.46
C THR A 171 -13.50 -33.40 3.03
N SER A 172 -14.33 -34.11 3.79
CA SER A 172 -14.80 -35.46 3.49
C SER A 172 -15.58 -35.58 2.18
N VAL A 173 -15.94 -34.47 1.53
CA VAL A 173 -16.51 -34.48 0.17
C VAL A 173 -15.58 -35.18 -0.83
N ARG A 174 -14.26 -35.09 -0.61
CA ARG A 174 -13.24 -35.75 -1.45
C ARG A 174 -12.96 -37.20 -1.06
N ASN A 175 -13.48 -37.65 0.08
CA ASN A 175 -13.56 -39.07 0.40
C ASN A 175 -14.84 -39.63 -0.24
N PHE A 176 -14.67 -40.36 -1.35
CA PHE A 176 -15.80 -40.81 -2.17
C PHE A 176 -16.61 -41.92 -1.50
N ASP A 177 -16.02 -42.60 -0.52
CA ASP A 177 -16.67 -43.64 0.28
C ASP A 177 -17.44 -43.07 1.48
N SER A 178 -17.26 -41.78 1.79
CA SER A 178 -17.98 -41.13 2.88
C SER A 178 -19.40 -40.75 2.47
N THR A 179 -20.38 -41.03 3.33
CA THR A 179 -21.78 -40.56 3.22
C THR A 179 -22.07 -39.38 4.15
N GLU A 180 -21.06 -38.88 4.85
CA GLU A 180 -21.20 -37.76 5.78
C GLU A 180 -21.64 -36.48 5.06
N ARG A 181 -22.49 -35.70 5.72
CA ARG A 181 -22.86 -34.38 5.23
C ARG A 181 -21.72 -33.39 5.44
N VAL A 182 -21.51 -32.53 4.46
CA VAL A 182 -20.49 -31.49 4.48
C VAL A 182 -21.16 -30.12 4.49
N THR A 183 -20.78 -29.27 5.45
CA THR A 183 -21.23 -27.88 5.51
C THR A 183 -20.12 -26.95 5.04
N ILE A 184 -20.42 -26.10 4.05
CA ILE A 184 -19.51 -25.10 3.51
C ILE A 184 -20.09 -23.72 3.83
N ILE A 185 -19.33 -22.88 4.54
CA ILE A 185 -19.71 -21.49 4.82
C ILE A 185 -18.82 -20.56 4.00
N VAL A 186 -19.41 -19.69 3.19
CA VAL A 186 -18.70 -18.69 2.38
C VAL A 186 -19.15 -17.26 2.66
N LEU A 187 -18.37 -16.28 2.21
CA LEU A 187 -18.65 -14.87 2.44
C LEU A 187 -19.98 -14.40 1.86
N ASP A 188 -20.26 -14.71 0.60
CA ASP A 188 -21.35 -14.07 -0.13
C ASP A 188 -22.19 -15.02 -0.98
N ARG A 189 -23.42 -14.60 -1.28
CA ARG A 189 -24.38 -15.37 -2.08
C ARG A 189 -23.84 -15.78 -3.45
N LYS A 190 -23.06 -14.94 -4.14
CA LYS A 190 -22.53 -15.30 -5.48
C LYS A 190 -21.46 -16.39 -5.38
N SER A 191 -20.59 -16.31 -4.37
CA SER A 191 -19.65 -17.40 -4.08
C SER A 191 -20.39 -18.70 -3.75
N ALA A 192 -21.47 -18.63 -2.99
CA ALA A 192 -22.28 -19.80 -2.63
C ALA A 192 -22.97 -20.43 -3.83
N MET A 193 -23.57 -19.61 -4.70
CA MET A 193 -24.17 -20.07 -5.97
C MET A 193 -23.11 -20.70 -6.89
N ALA A 194 -21.93 -20.10 -7.01
CA ALA A 194 -20.87 -20.67 -7.83
C ALA A 194 -20.38 -22.03 -7.31
N LEU A 195 -20.28 -22.19 -5.99
CA LEU A 195 -19.98 -23.49 -5.39
C LEU A 195 -21.10 -24.50 -5.60
N HIS A 196 -22.36 -24.08 -5.47
CA HIS A 196 -23.52 -24.92 -5.75
C HIS A 196 -23.46 -25.49 -7.17
N ASP A 197 -23.14 -24.66 -8.17
CA ASP A 197 -22.98 -25.09 -9.56
C ASP A 197 -21.80 -26.06 -9.74
N LEU A 198 -20.70 -25.89 -8.99
CA LEU A 198 -19.51 -26.76 -9.06
C LEU A 198 -19.70 -28.11 -8.37
N PHE A 199 -20.45 -28.15 -7.26
CA PHE A 199 -20.80 -29.38 -6.57
C PHE A 199 -21.97 -30.11 -7.25
N GLY A 200 -22.79 -29.40 -8.04
CA GLY A 200 -23.86 -29.98 -8.85
C GLY A 200 -24.83 -30.79 -8.00
N GLU A 201 -25.09 -32.04 -8.39
CA GLU A 201 -26.00 -32.94 -7.65
C GLU A 201 -25.53 -33.26 -6.22
N ALA A 202 -24.26 -33.03 -5.89
CA ALA A 202 -23.79 -33.20 -4.51
C ALA A 202 -24.41 -32.16 -3.56
N SER A 203 -24.88 -31.02 -4.08
CA SER A 203 -25.56 -29.98 -3.31
C SER A 203 -26.90 -30.46 -2.76
N ALA A 204 -27.15 -30.22 -1.46
CA ALA A 204 -28.37 -30.62 -0.74
C ALA A 204 -29.60 -29.75 -1.05
N GLY A 205 -29.40 -28.63 -1.74
CA GLY A 205 -30.42 -27.65 -2.07
C GLY A 205 -29.78 -26.31 -2.45
N GLU A 206 -30.62 -25.29 -2.63
CA GLU A 206 -30.18 -23.92 -2.85
C GLU A 206 -29.35 -23.41 -1.65
N PRO A 207 -28.31 -22.59 -1.86
CA PRO A 207 -27.57 -22.01 -0.76
C PRO A 207 -28.42 -21.21 0.21
N GLU A 208 -28.14 -21.33 1.51
CA GLU A 208 -28.91 -20.71 2.58
C GLU A 208 -28.17 -19.53 3.21
N PHE A 209 -28.90 -18.47 3.56
CA PHE A 209 -28.33 -17.35 4.30
C PHE A 209 -28.09 -17.75 5.76
N PHE A 210 -26.86 -17.65 6.20
CA PHE A 210 -26.45 -17.92 7.58
C PHE A 210 -26.39 -16.60 8.34
N ASP A 211 -27.43 -16.34 9.13
CA ASP A 211 -27.53 -15.10 9.91
C ASP A 211 -26.54 -15.12 11.08
N ILE A 212 -25.63 -14.15 11.06
CA ILE A 212 -24.60 -13.98 12.09
C ILE A 212 -24.93 -12.83 13.07
N GLY A 213 -26.17 -12.33 13.04
CA GLY A 213 -26.60 -11.20 13.88
C GLY A 213 -26.02 -9.86 13.44
N MET A 214 -25.71 -9.71 12.14
CA MET A 214 -25.22 -8.47 11.54
C MET A 214 -26.18 -7.99 10.43
N PRO A 215 -27.16 -7.12 10.77
CA PRO A 215 -28.16 -6.64 9.81
C PRO A 215 -27.56 -5.92 8.59
N GLU A 216 -26.36 -5.34 8.71
CA GLU A 216 -25.69 -4.64 7.61
C GLU A 216 -25.27 -5.58 6.46
N LEU A 217 -25.23 -6.90 6.73
CA LEU A 217 -24.91 -7.92 5.75
C LEU A 217 -26.14 -8.48 5.04
N HIS A 218 -27.33 -8.21 5.59
CA HIS A 218 -28.62 -8.51 4.98
C HIS A 218 -28.84 -7.52 3.83
N CYS A 219 -29.46 -7.97 2.74
CA CYS A 219 -29.76 -7.07 1.63
C CYS A 219 -31.02 -6.26 1.94
N GLU A 220 -30.89 -4.96 2.18
CA GLU A 220 -31.85 -4.05 1.56
C GLU A 220 -31.51 -4.02 0.07
N LYS A 221 -32.40 -4.51 -0.79
CA LYS A 221 -32.25 -4.47 -2.26
C LYS A 221 -31.92 -3.03 -2.69
N LYS A 222 -30.63 -2.72 -2.86
CA LYS A 222 -30.24 -1.50 -3.58
C LYS A 222 -30.63 -1.73 -5.02
N THR A 223 -31.68 -1.03 -5.45
CA THR A 223 -32.15 -1.03 -6.83
C THR A 223 -30.94 -0.80 -7.73
N PRO A 224 -30.61 -1.74 -8.64
CA PRO A 224 -29.46 -1.57 -9.50
C PRO A 224 -29.62 -0.28 -10.28
N LEU A 225 -28.67 0.64 -10.09
CA LEU A 225 -28.63 1.92 -10.81
C LEU A 225 -28.83 1.64 -12.31
N SER A 226 -29.80 2.33 -12.90
CA SER A 226 -30.13 2.14 -14.30
C SER A 226 -28.89 2.40 -15.17
N PRO A 227 -28.80 1.83 -16.38
CA PRO A 227 -27.71 2.15 -17.31
C PRO A 227 -27.53 3.65 -17.51
N ARG A 228 -28.64 4.41 -17.48
CA ARG A 228 -28.66 5.87 -17.55
C ARG A 228 -28.01 6.50 -16.33
N ASP A 229 -28.32 6.04 -15.12
CA ASP A 229 -27.75 6.56 -13.87
C ASP A 229 -26.28 6.20 -13.72
N ARG A 230 -25.87 5.00 -14.13
CA ARG A 230 -24.44 4.62 -14.19
C ARG A 230 -23.67 5.52 -15.14
N LYS A 231 -24.21 5.80 -16.33
CA LYS A 231 -23.60 6.69 -17.31
C LYS A 231 -23.58 8.14 -16.81
N ALA A 232 -24.62 8.58 -16.09
CA ALA A 232 -24.70 9.90 -15.48
C ALA A 232 -23.69 10.07 -14.34
N ILE A 233 -23.55 9.09 -13.44
CA ILE A 233 -22.56 9.08 -12.36
C ILE A 233 -21.14 9.07 -12.94
N SER A 234 -20.88 8.22 -13.94
CA SER A 234 -19.59 8.19 -14.63
C SER A 234 -19.28 9.52 -15.31
N ARG A 235 -20.24 10.12 -16.03
CA ARG A 235 -20.09 11.44 -16.65
C ARG A 235 -19.88 12.53 -15.60
N LYS A 236 -20.57 12.47 -14.46
CA LYS A 236 -20.40 13.42 -13.37
C LYS A 236 -19.02 13.29 -12.72
N ALA A 237 -18.48 12.08 -12.57
CA ALA A 237 -17.14 11.85 -12.04
C ALA A 237 -16.04 12.27 -13.04
N ILE A 238 -16.23 12.00 -14.34
CA ILE A 238 -15.33 12.47 -15.40
C ILE A 238 -15.35 14.00 -15.45
N LYS A 239 -16.55 14.60 -15.50
CA LYS A 239 -16.73 16.06 -15.50
C LYS A 239 -16.20 16.72 -14.22
N ALA A 240 -16.32 16.06 -13.06
CA ALA A 240 -15.73 16.55 -11.82
C ALA A 240 -14.20 16.56 -11.89
N ARG A 241 -13.57 15.49 -12.41
CA ARG A 241 -12.12 15.45 -12.65
C ARG A 241 -11.65 16.45 -13.71
N GLU A 242 -12.41 16.62 -14.78
CA GLU A 242 -12.14 17.60 -15.83
C GLU A 242 -12.28 19.02 -15.29
N ASN A 243 -13.29 19.28 -14.46
CA ASN A 243 -13.46 20.57 -13.78
C ASN A 243 -12.36 20.81 -12.73
N GLU A 244 -11.93 19.77 -12.01
CA GLU A 244 -10.84 19.85 -11.03
C GLU A 244 -9.51 20.17 -11.75
N LYS A 245 -9.20 19.48 -12.85
CA LYS A 245 -8.07 19.81 -13.74
C LYS A 245 -8.20 21.19 -14.38
N ALA A 246 -9.38 21.60 -14.81
CA ALA A 246 -9.61 22.93 -15.35
C ALA A 246 -9.50 24.04 -14.29
N SER A 247 -9.61 23.68 -13.00
CA SER A 247 -9.40 24.59 -11.87
C SER A 247 -7.96 24.60 -11.34
N GLU A 248 -7.07 23.75 -11.87
CA GLU A 248 -5.64 23.79 -11.55
C GLU A 248 -5.01 25.02 -12.20
N PHE A 249 -4.53 25.96 -11.38
CA PHE A 249 -3.91 27.18 -11.86
C PHE A 249 -2.64 26.85 -12.66
N GLN A 250 -2.67 27.20 -13.95
CA GLN A 250 -1.52 27.13 -14.86
C GLN A 250 -0.84 28.50 -14.92
N TYR A 251 0.47 28.50 -15.08
CA TYR A 251 1.30 29.69 -15.26
C TYR A 251 2.41 29.38 -16.26
N ASP A 252 2.95 30.39 -16.90
CA ASP A 252 4.13 30.27 -17.75
C ASP A 252 5.42 30.34 -16.92
N ASP A 253 6.51 29.80 -17.46
CA ASP A 253 7.82 29.71 -16.80
C ASP A 253 7.78 29.03 -15.42
N PHE A 254 8.81 29.25 -14.60
CA PHE A 254 8.91 28.74 -13.23
C PHE A 254 8.77 29.89 -12.23
N ASN A 255 7.78 29.80 -11.35
CA ASN A 255 7.61 30.73 -10.23
C ASN A 255 8.51 30.29 -9.08
N ILE A 256 9.58 31.04 -8.85
CA ILE A 256 10.60 30.75 -7.86
C ILE A 256 10.33 31.55 -6.60
N ARG A 257 10.38 30.89 -5.45
CA ARG A 257 10.40 31.53 -4.15
C ARG A 257 11.68 31.17 -3.39
N LEU A 258 12.36 32.19 -2.90
CA LEU A 258 13.65 32.09 -2.21
C LEU A 258 13.55 32.62 -0.79
N TRP A 259 14.04 31.85 0.16
CA TRP A 259 14.19 32.25 1.55
C TRP A 259 15.68 32.43 1.82
N HIS A 260 16.09 33.56 2.41
CA HIS A 260 17.51 33.78 2.71
C HIS A 260 18.03 32.79 3.76
N ARG A 261 17.15 32.29 4.64
CA ARG A 261 17.40 31.27 5.65
C ARG A 261 16.19 30.36 5.84
N ALA A 262 16.34 29.23 6.51
CA ALA A 262 15.25 28.25 6.69
C ALA A 262 14.00 28.85 7.37
N ASP A 263 14.22 29.75 8.33
CA ASP A 263 13.24 30.39 9.22
C ASP A 263 12.76 31.78 8.74
N ASP A 264 13.22 32.21 7.56
CA ASP A 264 12.85 33.48 6.97
C ASP A 264 11.33 33.57 6.72
N LYS A 265 10.76 34.73 7.05
CA LYS A 265 9.33 35.04 6.93
C LYS A 265 9.01 35.95 5.74
N HIS A 266 10.03 36.41 5.02
CA HIS A 266 9.89 37.37 3.93
C HIS A 266 10.63 36.85 2.69
N PRO A 267 10.15 35.74 2.09
CA PRO A 267 10.79 35.21 0.91
C PRO A 267 10.68 36.17 -0.28
N VAL A 268 11.67 36.12 -1.16
CA VAL A 268 11.68 36.84 -2.43
C VAL A 268 11.09 35.94 -3.52
N GLU A 269 10.23 36.53 -4.36
CA GLU A 269 9.66 35.86 -5.52
C GLU A 269 10.32 36.34 -6.80
N SER A 270 10.54 35.41 -7.73
CA SER A 270 11.01 35.71 -9.07
C SER A 270 10.38 34.73 -10.08
N ARG A 271 10.45 35.09 -11.35
CA ARG A 271 10.11 34.20 -12.46
C ARG A 271 11.35 33.94 -13.28
N ALA A 272 11.49 32.71 -13.76
CA ALA A 272 12.59 32.32 -14.63
C ALA A 272 12.14 31.25 -15.61
N SER A 273 12.59 31.35 -16.85
CA SER A 273 12.58 30.24 -17.79
C SER A 273 13.43 29.07 -17.27
N TRP A 274 13.31 27.89 -17.88
CA TRP A 274 14.17 26.75 -17.53
C TRP A 274 15.66 27.10 -17.62
N SER A 275 16.05 27.81 -18.68
CA SER A 275 17.45 28.20 -18.91
C SER A 275 17.98 29.18 -17.85
N GLU A 276 17.15 30.12 -17.40
CA GLU A 276 17.49 31.07 -16.35
C GLU A 276 17.54 30.39 -14.99
N LEU A 277 16.61 29.48 -14.68
CA LEU A 277 16.63 28.68 -13.45
C LEU A 277 17.90 27.83 -13.37
N VAL A 278 18.27 27.16 -14.46
CA VAL A 278 19.52 26.38 -14.55
C VAL A 278 20.73 27.29 -14.31
N SER A 279 20.80 28.42 -15.01
CA SER A 279 21.91 29.38 -14.88
C SER A 279 22.02 29.93 -13.46
N PHE A 280 20.89 30.22 -12.82
CA PHE A 280 20.80 30.71 -11.44
C PHE A 280 21.31 29.68 -10.43
N MET A 281 20.89 28.41 -10.58
CA MET A 281 21.35 27.32 -9.71
C MET A 281 22.84 26.99 -9.93
N GLN A 282 23.30 27.02 -11.18
CA GLN A 282 24.72 26.85 -11.54
C GLN A 282 25.58 27.94 -10.91
N GLY A 283 25.21 29.21 -11.11
CA GLY A 283 25.92 30.34 -10.51
C GLY A 283 25.99 30.23 -9.00
N SER A 284 24.88 29.85 -8.35
CA SER A 284 24.85 29.61 -6.89
C SER A 284 25.79 28.49 -6.46
N SER A 285 25.81 27.35 -7.17
CA SER A 285 26.72 26.22 -6.86
C SER A 285 28.21 26.58 -6.93
N GLN A 286 28.57 27.60 -7.72
CA GLN A 286 29.96 28.02 -7.96
C GLN A 286 30.39 29.22 -7.11
N THR A 287 29.45 30.05 -6.67
CA THR A 287 29.78 31.34 -6.02
C THR A 287 29.31 31.45 -4.58
N LEU A 288 28.30 30.68 -4.17
CA LEU A 288 27.76 30.74 -2.83
C LEU A 288 28.61 29.90 -1.87
N ALA A 289 29.61 30.52 -1.25
CA ALA A 289 30.35 29.91 -0.14
C ALA A 289 29.64 30.25 1.18
N LEU A 290 29.30 29.23 1.96
CA LEU A 290 28.59 29.37 3.24
C LEU A 290 29.47 28.92 4.38
N GLU A 291 29.38 29.53 5.55
CA GLU A 291 30.11 29.06 6.73
C GLU A 291 29.37 27.94 7.46
N SER A 292 28.04 27.98 7.43
CA SER A 292 27.19 26.99 8.10
C SER A 292 25.95 26.64 7.29
N LYS A 293 25.39 25.44 7.54
CA LYS A 293 24.15 24.99 6.88
C LYS A 293 22.96 25.91 7.21
N SER A 294 22.95 26.53 8.39
CA SER A 294 21.88 27.46 8.82
C SER A 294 21.82 28.74 7.98
N GLU A 295 22.91 29.12 7.34
CA GLU A 295 22.98 30.28 6.45
C GLU A 295 22.54 29.97 5.03
N CYS A 296 22.30 28.69 4.72
CA CYS A 296 21.92 28.27 3.40
C CYS A 296 20.55 28.84 3.03
N PRO A 297 20.45 29.60 1.92
CA PRO A 297 19.17 29.96 1.37
C PRO A 297 18.39 28.72 0.98
N HIS A 298 17.07 28.83 0.93
CA HIS A 298 16.18 27.75 0.55
C HIS A 298 15.34 28.17 -0.65
N PHE A 299 14.97 27.18 -1.46
CA PHE A 299 14.25 27.36 -2.70
C PHE A 299 12.99 26.50 -2.72
N ARG A 300 11.93 27.06 -3.32
CA ARG A 300 10.79 26.27 -3.78
C ARG A 300 10.17 26.90 -5.02
N GLU A 301 9.91 26.06 -6.00
CA GLU A 301 9.10 26.39 -7.17
C GLU A 301 7.63 26.08 -6.93
N GLY A 302 6.75 26.97 -7.39
CA GLY A 302 5.31 26.73 -7.43
C GLY A 302 4.46 27.99 -7.50
N PHE A 303 3.16 27.83 -7.73
CA PHE A 303 2.19 28.91 -7.57
C PHE A 303 1.72 28.98 -6.12
N PHE A 304 1.86 30.15 -5.53
CA PHE A 304 1.48 30.43 -4.15
C PHE A 304 0.18 31.23 -4.10
N ILE A 305 -0.80 30.75 -3.35
CA ILE A 305 -2.12 31.37 -3.20
C ILE A 305 -2.00 32.73 -2.50
N ASP A 306 -1.19 32.77 -1.44
CA ASP A 306 -0.88 33.96 -0.67
C ASP A 306 0.63 34.28 -0.76
N PRO A 307 1.00 35.30 -1.57
CA PRO A 307 2.37 35.81 -1.67
C PRO A 307 2.99 36.21 -0.32
N LEU A 308 2.17 36.69 0.63
CA LEU A 308 2.63 37.19 1.92
C LEU A 308 2.82 36.08 2.96
N ASN A 309 2.24 34.90 2.72
CA ASN A 309 2.41 33.74 3.59
C ASN A 309 3.71 32.98 3.28
N HIS A 310 4.69 33.09 4.17
CA HIS A 310 5.97 32.38 4.05
C HIS A 310 5.88 30.86 4.24
N LYS A 311 4.78 30.33 4.77
CA LYS A 311 4.59 28.88 4.95
C LYS A 311 4.22 28.22 3.63
N LEU A 312 4.65 26.98 3.45
CA LEU A 312 4.32 26.18 2.25
C LEU A 312 3.01 25.43 2.39
N VAL A 313 2.78 24.80 3.56
CA VAL A 313 1.60 23.95 3.80
C VAL A 313 0.33 24.77 3.64
N GLY A 314 -0.50 24.37 2.66
CA GLY A 314 -1.75 25.04 2.33
C GLY A 314 -1.59 26.32 1.51
N ASN A 315 -0.37 26.70 1.13
CA ASN A 315 -0.11 27.92 0.35
C ASN A 315 0.35 27.63 -1.08
N ILE A 316 1.04 26.52 -1.34
CA ILE A 316 1.37 26.10 -2.71
C ILE A 316 0.19 25.35 -3.33
N GLN A 317 -0.33 25.84 -4.45
CA GLN A 317 -1.45 25.24 -5.16
C GLN A 317 -0.99 24.23 -6.22
N THR A 318 -0.06 24.66 -7.08
CA THR A 318 0.47 23.86 -8.20
C THR A 318 1.97 24.08 -8.38
N SER A 319 2.69 23.13 -8.98
CA SER A 319 4.13 23.18 -9.22
C SER A 319 4.46 22.61 -10.61
N LYS A 320 5.44 23.21 -11.30
CA LYS A 320 6.02 22.70 -12.55
C LYS A 320 7.36 21.99 -12.35
N LEU A 321 7.77 21.76 -11.11
CA LEU A 321 9.09 21.21 -10.81
C LEU A 321 9.02 20.08 -9.78
N ILE A 322 9.32 18.86 -10.23
CA ILE A 322 9.61 17.74 -9.32
C ILE A 322 11.01 17.94 -8.75
N GLN A 323 11.11 17.83 -7.43
CA GLN A 323 12.36 17.93 -6.68
C GLN A 323 12.55 16.65 -5.85
N LEU A 324 13.74 16.07 -5.94
CA LEU A 324 14.17 14.93 -5.15
C LEU A 324 15.44 15.32 -4.39
N ASP A 325 15.53 14.93 -3.13
CA ASP A 325 16.73 15.07 -2.31
C ASP A 325 17.37 13.70 -2.16
N ILE A 326 18.61 13.56 -2.64
CA ILE A 326 19.37 12.32 -2.63
C ILE A 326 20.36 12.42 -1.47
N ASP A 327 20.04 11.75 -0.37
CA ASP A 327 20.79 11.78 0.89
C ASP A 327 22.11 10.99 0.82
N SER A 328 22.16 10.03 -0.10
CA SER A 328 23.33 9.18 -0.36
C SER A 328 23.26 8.59 -1.76
N ALA A 329 24.37 8.63 -2.48
CA ALA A 329 24.56 7.86 -3.70
C ALA A 329 25.73 6.89 -3.54
N THR A 330 25.54 5.60 -3.87
CA THR A 330 26.63 4.60 -3.92
C THR A 330 27.15 4.40 -5.35
N ARG A 331 26.48 5.00 -6.34
CA ARG A 331 26.89 5.05 -7.74
C ARG A 331 27.14 6.48 -8.19
N ASP A 332 27.86 6.61 -9.30
CA ASP A 332 28.15 7.90 -9.90
C ASP A 332 26.84 8.61 -10.33
N PRO A 333 26.59 9.85 -9.88
CA PRO A 333 25.41 10.62 -10.28
C PRO A 333 25.22 10.78 -11.80
N SER A 334 26.30 10.73 -12.58
CA SER A 334 26.24 10.77 -14.05
C SER A 334 25.48 9.59 -14.65
N GLU A 335 25.44 8.44 -13.98
CA GLU A 335 24.65 7.29 -14.41
C GLU A 335 23.14 7.53 -14.31
N LEU A 336 22.71 8.17 -13.22
CA LEU A 336 21.31 8.59 -13.06
C LEU A 336 20.94 9.64 -14.10
N SER A 337 21.84 10.59 -14.35
CA SER A 337 21.66 11.59 -15.40
C SER A 337 21.49 10.96 -16.79
N ALA A 338 22.36 10.00 -17.14
CA ALA A 338 22.26 9.28 -18.40
C ALA A 338 20.93 8.52 -18.53
N PHE A 339 20.46 7.88 -17.45
CA PHE A 339 19.15 7.22 -17.42
C PHE A 339 18.01 8.21 -17.67
N LEU A 340 18.00 9.37 -17.00
CA LEU A 340 16.96 10.38 -17.19
C LEU A 340 16.99 10.95 -18.63
N LYS A 341 18.18 11.18 -19.18
CA LYS A 341 18.39 11.64 -20.56
C LYS A 341 17.87 10.64 -21.58
N ILE A 342 18.13 9.34 -21.41
CA ILE A 342 17.61 8.27 -22.28
C ILE A 342 16.06 8.25 -22.26
N ASN A 343 15.47 8.55 -21.11
CA ASN A 343 14.02 8.68 -20.94
C ASN A 343 13.48 10.05 -21.39
N ARG A 344 14.29 10.86 -22.09
CA ARG A 344 13.96 12.19 -22.62
C ARG A 344 13.52 13.19 -21.55
N LEU A 345 14.10 13.11 -20.36
CA LEU A 345 13.82 14.04 -19.28
C LEU A 345 14.95 15.06 -19.18
N SER A 346 14.63 16.34 -19.40
CA SER A 346 15.51 17.42 -18.96
C SER A 346 15.63 17.39 -17.44
N HIS A 347 16.79 17.69 -16.90
CA HIS A 347 17.02 17.67 -15.45
C HIS A 347 18.26 18.47 -15.05
N LEU A 348 18.29 18.86 -13.77
CA LEU A 348 19.41 19.51 -13.13
C LEU A 348 19.75 18.79 -11.82
N MET A 349 21.01 18.41 -11.65
CA MET A 349 21.55 17.83 -10.42
C MET A 349 22.57 18.79 -9.84
N VAL A 350 22.37 19.21 -8.59
CA VAL A 350 23.24 20.15 -7.89
C VAL A 350 23.55 19.63 -6.49
N ASN A 351 24.79 19.80 -6.03
CA ASN A 351 25.19 19.31 -4.71
C ASN A 351 24.38 19.93 -3.58
N SER A 352 24.18 19.14 -2.52
CA SER A 352 23.74 19.67 -1.23
C SER A 352 24.94 20.17 -0.41
N PHE A 353 24.66 20.98 0.62
CA PHE A 353 25.69 21.55 1.50
C PHE A 353 26.64 20.51 2.13
N ASN A 354 26.15 19.29 2.40
CA ASN A 354 26.91 18.22 3.06
C ASN A 354 27.46 17.17 2.07
N SER A 355 27.52 17.48 0.78
CA SER A 355 28.02 16.54 -0.23
C SER A 355 29.53 16.35 -0.09
N THR A 356 29.98 15.09 -0.16
CA THR A 356 31.39 14.66 -0.13
C THR A 356 31.69 13.76 -1.33
N PRO A 357 32.94 13.64 -1.79
CA PRO A 357 33.30 12.71 -2.87
C PRO A 357 32.93 11.25 -2.57
N GLU A 358 33.09 10.79 -1.33
CA GLU A 358 32.82 9.40 -0.92
C GLU A 358 31.35 9.12 -0.68
N LYS A 359 30.58 10.15 -0.31
CA LYS A 359 29.12 10.09 -0.13
C LYS A 359 28.47 11.28 -0.82
N PRO A 360 28.30 11.22 -2.16
CA PRO A 360 27.66 12.26 -2.94
C PRO A 360 26.23 12.51 -2.43
N ARG A 361 25.88 13.78 -2.25
CA ARG A 361 24.52 14.21 -1.87
C ARG A 361 24.08 15.35 -2.77
N PHE A 362 22.90 15.25 -3.36
CA PHE A 362 22.49 16.24 -4.36
C PHE A 362 20.97 16.36 -4.44
N HIS A 363 20.54 17.52 -4.93
CA HIS A 363 19.17 17.78 -5.32
C HIS A 363 19.01 17.48 -6.80
N LEU A 364 17.97 16.73 -7.17
CA LEU A 364 17.58 16.47 -8.54
C LEU A 364 16.28 17.24 -8.85
N LEU A 365 16.33 18.11 -9.84
CA LEU A 365 15.21 18.94 -10.30
C LEU A 365 14.79 18.50 -11.70
N ILE A 366 13.51 18.18 -11.87
CA ILE A 366 12.92 17.73 -13.14
C ILE A 366 11.72 18.63 -13.49
N PRO A 367 11.80 19.41 -14.59
CA PRO A 367 10.70 20.25 -15.04
C PRO A 367 9.57 19.42 -15.64
N ILE A 368 8.35 19.93 -15.48
CA ILE A 368 7.10 19.32 -15.91
C ILE A 368 6.43 20.21 -16.97
N ASP A 369 5.78 19.60 -17.96
CA ASP A 369 5.10 20.28 -19.06
C ASP A 369 3.96 21.21 -18.61
N ILE A 370 3.19 20.79 -17.59
CA ILE A 370 2.08 21.55 -16.99
C ILE A 370 2.24 21.63 -15.48
N ALA A 371 1.67 22.66 -14.87
CA ALA A 371 1.64 22.78 -13.42
C ALA A 371 0.66 21.75 -12.84
N VAL A 372 1.09 21.00 -11.82
CA VAL A 372 0.28 19.93 -11.20
C VAL A 372 -0.01 20.24 -9.73
N CYS A 373 -1.17 19.80 -9.25
CA CYS A 373 -1.55 19.92 -7.84
C CYS A 373 -0.74 18.96 -6.94
N ALA A 374 -0.93 19.08 -5.61
CA ALA A 374 -0.23 18.25 -4.63
C ALA A 374 -0.40 16.73 -4.83
N ASP A 375 -1.61 16.28 -5.20
CA ASP A 375 -1.91 14.87 -5.39
C ASP A 375 -1.24 14.30 -6.63
N ASP A 376 -1.23 15.06 -7.72
CA ASP A 376 -0.61 14.65 -8.98
C ASP A 376 0.92 14.75 -8.90
N TYR A 377 1.46 15.76 -8.22
CA TYR A 377 2.87 15.85 -7.84
C TYR A 377 3.33 14.57 -7.11
N HIS A 378 2.58 14.15 -6.08
CA HIS A 378 2.91 12.96 -5.28
C HIS A 378 2.88 11.67 -6.11
N LYS A 379 1.93 11.54 -7.05
CA LYS A 379 1.87 10.38 -7.96
C LYS A 379 3.05 10.35 -8.91
N ILE A 380 3.39 11.49 -9.54
CA ILE A 380 4.52 11.62 -10.45
C ILE A 380 5.82 11.30 -9.69
N PHE A 381 6.00 11.87 -8.50
CA PHE A 381 7.15 11.57 -7.63
C PHE A 381 7.28 10.08 -7.36
N LYS A 382 6.19 9.40 -6.96
CA LYS A 382 6.22 7.96 -6.66
C LYS A 382 6.60 7.11 -7.88
N LEU A 383 6.12 7.49 -9.06
CA LEU A 383 6.43 6.77 -10.30
C LEU A 383 7.90 6.97 -10.70
N LEU A 384 8.40 8.21 -10.66
CA LEU A 384 9.82 8.50 -10.88
C LEU A 384 10.72 7.76 -9.89
N HIS A 385 10.37 7.78 -8.61
CA HIS A 385 11.10 7.05 -7.58
C HIS A 385 11.12 5.55 -7.87
N ALA A 386 9.98 4.96 -8.23
CA ALA A 386 9.91 3.56 -8.60
C ALA A 386 10.75 3.23 -9.83
N ASP A 387 10.76 4.08 -10.86
CA ASP A 387 11.59 3.90 -12.06
C ASP A 387 13.10 3.92 -11.72
N ILE A 388 13.52 4.84 -10.83
CA ILE A 388 14.90 4.94 -10.35
C ILE A 388 15.28 3.69 -9.54
N VAL A 389 14.45 3.28 -8.59
CA VAL A 389 14.69 2.08 -7.77
C VAL A 389 14.69 0.82 -8.61
N GLN A 390 13.81 0.70 -9.60
CA GLN A 390 13.79 -0.44 -10.52
C GLN A 390 15.10 -0.54 -11.30
N LYS A 391 15.69 0.60 -11.71
CA LYS A 391 16.92 0.63 -12.51
C LYS A 391 18.18 0.46 -11.65
N PHE A 392 18.21 1.04 -10.46
CA PHE A 392 19.43 1.22 -9.68
C PHE A 392 19.40 0.57 -8.29
N GLY A 393 18.28 -0.05 -7.90
CA GLY A 393 18.11 -0.60 -6.56
C GLY A 393 18.10 0.51 -5.51
N ASP A 394 18.90 0.32 -4.47
CA ASP A 394 19.12 1.25 -3.36
C ASP A 394 20.30 2.21 -3.60
N ALA A 395 20.85 2.27 -4.82
CA ALA A 395 22.05 3.06 -5.09
C ALA A 395 21.87 4.58 -4.99
N PHE A 396 20.63 5.07 -5.05
CA PHE A 396 20.28 6.47 -4.87
C PHE A 396 19.21 6.58 -3.77
N GLU A 397 19.62 6.91 -2.55
CA GLU A 397 18.74 7.05 -1.39
C GLU A 397 17.95 8.36 -1.47
N ILE A 398 16.70 8.27 -1.93
CA ILE A 398 15.81 9.43 -2.08
C ILE A 398 15.02 9.67 -0.77
N ASP A 399 15.08 10.88 -0.23
CA ASP A 399 14.24 11.26 0.93
C ASP A 399 12.75 11.23 0.55
N GLY A 400 12.04 10.25 1.10
CA GLY A 400 10.61 10.08 0.91
C GLY A 400 9.75 11.25 1.40
N SER A 401 10.31 12.20 2.17
CA SER A 401 9.62 13.43 2.58
C SER A 401 9.36 14.39 1.39
N PHE A 402 10.16 14.30 0.33
CA PHE A 402 10.03 15.09 -0.91
C PHE A 402 8.87 14.68 -1.82
N LYS A 403 8.15 13.61 -1.48
CA LYS A 403 6.85 13.27 -2.10
C LYS A 403 5.80 14.37 -1.91
N SER A 404 5.99 15.27 -0.94
CA SER A 404 5.13 16.41 -0.71
C SER A 404 5.62 17.64 -1.49
N ILE A 405 4.69 18.27 -2.20
CA ILE A 405 4.88 19.58 -2.86
C ILE A 405 5.32 20.70 -1.88
N ASN A 406 5.16 20.48 -0.57
CA ASN A 406 5.40 21.45 0.50
C ASN A 406 6.83 21.45 1.06
N LYS A 407 7.79 20.82 0.39
CA LYS A 407 9.19 20.79 0.85
C LYS A 407 10.01 21.91 0.22
N LYS A 408 10.89 22.53 1.00
CA LYS A 408 11.94 23.43 0.47
C LYS A 408 13.19 22.59 0.21
N ILE A 409 13.96 22.92 -0.81
CA ILE A 409 15.35 22.44 -0.93
C ILE A 409 16.29 23.51 -0.40
N SER A 410 17.47 23.08 0.05
CA SER A 410 18.58 24.02 0.26
C SER A 410 19.14 24.43 -1.10
N MET A 411 19.46 25.72 -1.26
CA MET A 411 20.14 26.20 -2.45
C MET A 411 21.51 25.51 -2.60
N PRO A 412 21.93 25.19 -3.82
CA PRO A 412 23.28 24.69 -4.04
C PRO A 412 24.30 25.78 -3.70
N CYS A 413 25.43 25.34 -3.16
CA CYS A 413 26.53 26.16 -2.68
C CYS A 413 27.84 25.44 -2.94
N VAL A 414 28.96 26.16 -2.88
CA VAL A 414 30.28 25.55 -2.99
C VAL A 414 30.46 24.57 -1.82
N SER A 415 30.68 23.29 -2.11
CA SER A 415 30.86 22.28 -1.08
C SER A 415 32.12 22.55 -0.26
N LYS A 416 31.98 22.60 1.06
CA LYS A 416 33.12 22.65 1.99
C LYS A 416 33.97 21.38 1.99
N TYR A 417 33.42 20.29 1.47
CA TYR A 417 34.02 18.96 1.53
C TYR A 417 34.45 18.46 0.17
N ASP A 418 34.58 19.36 -0.82
CA ASP A 418 34.98 19.04 -2.20
C ASP A 418 34.02 18.10 -2.96
N GLY A 419 32.82 17.85 -2.42
CA GLY A 419 31.77 17.05 -3.07
C GLY A 419 30.91 17.85 -4.04
N ASN A 420 31.51 18.71 -4.85
CA ASN A 420 30.79 19.55 -5.82
C ASN A 420 30.19 18.68 -6.93
N ILE A 421 28.89 18.86 -7.18
CA ILE A 421 28.15 18.12 -8.20
C ILE A 421 27.35 19.14 -8.99
N LEU A 422 27.59 19.17 -10.28
CA LEU A 422 26.79 19.94 -11.21
C LEU A 422 26.62 19.14 -12.50
N ILE A 423 25.42 18.61 -12.71
CA ILE A 423 25.06 17.92 -13.94
C ILE A 423 23.80 18.57 -14.48
N CYS A 424 23.89 19.15 -15.66
CA CYS A 424 22.78 19.80 -16.33
C CYS A 424 22.58 19.15 -17.70
N GLU A 425 21.42 18.54 -17.88
CA GLU A 425 21.05 17.91 -19.13
C GLU A 425 19.71 18.49 -19.59
N THR A 426 19.77 19.36 -20.59
CA THR A 426 18.56 19.87 -21.26
C THR A 426 18.37 19.07 -22.55
N VAL A 427 17.35 18.21 -22.56
CA VAL A 427 17.04 17.37 -23.72
C VAL A 427 16.17 18.19 -24.67
N SER A 428 16.46 18.23 -25.97
CA SER A 428 15.60 18.94 -26.94
C SER A 428 14.37 18.08 -27.33
N GLN A 429 13.21 18.71 -27.50
CA GLN A 429 11.98 18.00 -27.94
C GLN A 429 12.12 17.39 -29.33
N ASN A 430 12.81 18.08 -30.23
CA ASN A 430 13.05 17.64 -31.60
C ASN A 430 14.42 18.18 -32.07
N SER A 431 14.99 17.59 -33.12
CA SER A 431 16.34 17.91 -33.61
C SER A 431 16.44 19.28 -34.31
N ILE A 432 15.34 20.03 -34.40
CA ILE A 432 15.23 21.27 -35.19
C ILE A 432 14.95 22.47 -34.27
N ILE A 433 14.14 22.29 -33.22
CA ILE A 433 13.78 23.35 -32.27
C ILE A 433 14.46 23.03 -30.94
N SER A 434 15.32 23.93 -30.48
CA SER A 434 16.09 23.79 -29.23
C SER A 434 15.25 24.01 -27.97
N GLU A 435 13.97 23.65 -28.00
CA GLU A 435 13.09 23.73 -26.83
C GLU A 435 13.32 22.54 -25.90
N PRO A 436 13.38 22.78 -24.58
CA PRO A 436 13.59 21.71 -23.61
C PRO A 436 12.39 20.75 -23.57
N ALA A 437 12.70 19.46 -23.49
CA ALA A 437 11.76 18.37 -23.30
C ALA A 437 11.53 18.21 -21.80
N PHE A 438 10.33 18.59 -21.36
CA PHE A 438 9.89 18.44 -19.99
C PHE A 438 9.18 17.11 -19.77
N LEU A 439 9.06 16.72 -18.51
CA LEU A 439 8.29 15.55 -18.11
C LEU A 439 6.82 15.72 -18.50
N ILE A 440 6.28 14.77 -19.27
CA ILE A 440 4.89 14.79 -19.71
C ILE A 440 3.98 14.28 -18.59
N SER A 441 3.31 15.19 -17.88
CA SER A 441 2.45 14.87 -16.72
C SER A 441 1.39 13.84 -17.06
N SER A 442 0.73 14.03 -18.20
CA SER A 442 -0.37 13.17 -18.64
C SER A 442 0.08 11.72 -18.84
N TRP A 443 1.31 11.50 -19.28
CA TRP A 443 1.87 10.16 -19.43
C TRP A 443 2.05 9.49 -18.07
N TYR A 444 2.70 10.17 -17.12
CA TYR A 444 2.91 9.65 -15.76
C TYR A 444 1.59 9.38 -15.04
N LEU A 445 0.64 10.31 -15.08
CA LEU A 445 -0.64 10.16 -14.38
C LEU A 445 -1.53 9.04 -14.94
N ASN A 446 -1.28 8.60 -16.18
CA ASN A 446 -1.97 7.48 -16.80
C ASN A 446 -1.23 6.14 -16.65
N ARG A 447 0.00 6.11 -16.09
CA ARG A 447 0.73 4.87 -15.83
C ARG A 447 0.10 4.10 -14.67
N VAL A 448 -0.08 2.80 -14.87
CA VAL A 448 -0.49 1.88 -13.80
C VAL A 448 0.78 1.45 -13.06
N GLN A 449 0.86 1.71 -11.75
CA GLN A 449 1.94 1.20 -10.91
C GLN A 449 1.93 -0.33 -10.92
N ILE A 450 3.04 -0.95 -11.34
CA ILE A 450 3.31 -2.37 -11.12
C ILE A 450 3.74 -2.50 -9.66
N ALA A 451 3.13 -3.42 -8.91
CA ALA A 451 3.50 -3.65 -7.51
C ALA A 451 4.95 -4.14 -7.40
N ASP A 452 5.70 -3.62 -6.43
CA ASP A 452 7.11 -3.97 -6.16
C ASP A 452 7.30 -5.49 -5.99
N GLN A 453 8.24 -6.06 -6.74
CA GLN A 453 8.59 -7.48 -6.71
C GLN A 453 9.74 -7.83 -5.74
N SER A 454 10.22 -6.89 -4.93
CA SER A 454 11.49 -7.03 -4.18
C SER A 454 11.41 -7.67 -2.79
N ALA A 455 10.26 -8.17 -2.33
CA ALA A 455 10.14 -8.72 -0.97
C ALA A 455 10.24 -10.27 -0.87
N ALA A 456 11.11 -10.89 -1.65
CA ALA A 456 11.42 -12.32 -1.52
C ALA A 456 12.82 -12.53 -0.94
N GLY A 457 12.87 -12.74 0.38
CA GLY A 457 13.91 -13.53 1.03
C GLY A 457 14.85 -12.80 1.97
N THR A 458 14.52 -12.78 3.27
CA THR A 458 15.50 -13.09 4.33
C THR A 458 14.76 -13.51 5.60
N ASN A 459 14.91 -14.77 6.01
CA ASN A 459 14.43 -15.28 7.30
C ASN A 459 15.36 -14.76 8.41
N CYS A 460 14.85 -13.93 9.32
CA CYS A 460 15.50 -13.65 10.60
C CYS A 460 14.59 -14.12 11.74
N ASN A 461 15.03 -15.15 12.45
CA ASN A 461 14.42 -15.62 13.69
C ASN A 461 14.51 -14.49 14.74
N THR A 462 13.37 -13.96 15.18
CA THR A 462 13.30 -13.08 16.35
C THR A 462 12.52 -13.74 17.47
N HIS A 463 13.24 -14.21 18.49
CA HIS A 463 12.67 -14.49 19.80
C HIS A 463 12.09 -13.18 20.39
N HIS A 464 10.79 -13.18 20.73
CA HIS A 464 10.13 -12.13 21.48
C HIS A 464 9.95 -12.60 22.92
N GLY A 465 10.78 -12.09 23.84
CA GLY A 465 10.50 -12.15 25.27
C GLY A 465 9.57 -11.00 25.66
N THR A 466 8.44 -11.30 26.27
CA THR A 466 7.55 -10.32 26.91
C THR A 466 8.22 -9.78 28.18
N LEU A 467 8.28 -8.45 28.34
CA LEU A 467 8.77 -7.79 29.56
C LEU A 467 7.78 -7.98 30.71
N ASP A 468 8.29 -8.23 31.90
CA ASP A 468 7.50 -8.28 33.13
C ASP A 468 7.12 -6.86 33.62
N HIS A 469 6.03 -6.74 34.36
CA HIS A 469 5.50 -5.47 34.86
C HIS A 469 6.50 -4.75 35.78
N GLY A 470 7.37 -5.49 36.48
CA GLY A 470 8.43 -4.94 37.31
C GLY A 470 9.50 -4.17 36.54
N ASP A 471 9.81 -4.56 35.30
CA ASP A 471 10.78 -3.87 34.45
C ASP A 471 10.25 -2.49 34.00
N ILE A 472 8.95 -2.42 33.72
CA ILE A 472 8.29 -1.18 33.27
C ILE A 472 8.32 -0.15 34.41
N GLU A 473 7.96 -0.57 35.61
CA GLU A 473 7.92 0.32 36.77
C GLU A 473 9.31 0.86 37.13
N ALA A 474 10.34 0.01 37.06
CA ALA A 474 11.72 0.43 37.27
C ALA A 474 12.18 1.50 36.26
N ILE A 475 11.75 1.41 34.99
CA ILE A 475 12.06 2.42 33.96
C ILE A 475 11.34 3.73 34.26
N ILE A 476 10.09 3.68 34.70
CA ILE A 476 9.34 4.89 35.06
C ILE A 476 9.96 5.57 36.28
N GLU A 477 10.29 4.81 37.32
CA GLU A 477 10.93 5.34 38.54
C GLU A 477 12.28 6.01 38.21
N LYS A 478 13.09 5.36 37.37
CA LYS A 478 14.41 5.87 36.96
C LYS A 478 14.35 7.26 36.33
N TRP A 479 13.30 7.55 35.55
CA TRP A 479 13.17 8.82 34.85
C TRP A 479 12.20 9.80 35.53
N ALA A 480 11.50 9.39 36.59
CA ALA A 480 10.58 10.26 37.30
C ALA A 480 11.30 11.51 37.83
N VAL A 481 10.61 12.64 37.77
CA VAL A 481 11.10 13.93 38.27
C VAL A 481 9.96 14.73 38.88
N GLY A 482 10.21 15.29 40.07
CA GLY A 482 9.23 16.06 40.82
C GLY A 482 8.77 17.34 40.11
N PRO A 483 7.56 17.84 40.40
CA PRO A 483 7.11 19.16 39.96
C PRO A 483 8.12 20.27 40.30
N GLY A 484 8.36 21.19 39.37
CA GLY A 484 9.25 22.35 39.59
C GLY A 484 10.76 22.12 39.38
N VAL A 485 11.21 20.87 39.19
CA VAL A 485 12.65 20.54 39.04
C VAL A 485 13.20 20.80 37.62
N GLY A 486 12.32 21.11 36.65
CA GLY A 486 12.69 21.33 35.25
C GLY A 486 12.96 20.03 34.48
N LYS A 487 13.12 20.11 33.15
CA LYS A 487 13.42 18.96 32.24
C LYS A 487 12.42 17.78 32.22
N GLY A 488 11.24 17.91 32.81
CA GLY A 488 10.22 16.85 32.79
C GLY A 488 9.87 16.33 31.38
N GLY A 489 9.88 17.18 30.36
CA GLY A 489 9.67 16.75 28.96
C GLY A 489 10.80 15.88 28.40
N HIS A 490 12.05 16.17 28.78
CA HIS A 490 13.21 15.35 28.39
C HIS A 490 13.15 13.97 29.04
N HIS A 491 12.84 13.91 30.33
CA HIS A 491 12.74 12.67 31.09
C HIS A 491 11.58 11.80 30.61
N PHE A 492 10.43 12.41 30.32
CA PHE A 492 9.27 11.76 29.73
C PHE A 492 9.62 11.09 28.39
N TYR A 493 10.42 11.76 27.55
CA TYR A 493 10.90 11.20 26.28
C TYR A 493 11.92 10.07 26.48
N GLN A 494 12.85 10.19 27.44
CA GLN A 494 13.84 9.15 27.75
C GLN A 494 13.19 7.88 28.29
N ALA A 495 12.17 7.99 29.13
CA ALA A 495 11.38 6.85 29.59
C ALA A 495 10.75 6.09 28.40
N GLY A 496 10.13 6.82 27.46
CA GLY A 496 9.58 6.23 26.23
C GLY A 496 10.65 5.58 25.34
N LEU A 497 11.83 6.19 25.24
CA LEU A 497 12.95 5.63 24.48
C LEU A 497 13.47 4.33 25.10
N GLU A 498 13.55 4.25 26.43
CA GLU A 498 14.03 3.05 27.12
C GLU A 498 13.02 1.90 27.05
N LEU A 499 11.71 2.20 27.15
CA LEU A 499 10.65 1.23 26.87
C LEU A 499 10.71 0.73 25.41
N LYS A 500 10.96 1.63 24.44
CA LYS A 500 11.16 1.25 23.03
C LYS A 500 12.38 0.34 22.85
N LYS A 501 13.52 0.65 23.51
CA LYS A 501 14.74 -0.18 23.46
C LYS A 501 14.50 -1.58 24.01
N ARG A 502 13.62 -1.72 24.99
CA ARG A 502 13.19 -3.01 25.55
C ARG A 502 12.15 -3.74 24.68
N ARG A 503 11.77 -3.18 23.52
CA ARG A 503 10.77 -3.72 22.58
C ARG A 503 9.33 -3.72 23.12
N CYS A 504 8.98 -2.80 24.01
CA CYS A 504 7.58 -2.55 24.32
C CYS A 504 6.82 -2.11 23.05
N GLU A 505 5.61 -2.61 22.88
CA GLU A 505 4.76 -2.21 21.76
C GLU A 505 4.37 -0.73 21.87
N TYR A 506 4.14 -0.09 20.72
CA TYR A 506 3.76 1.32 20.63
C TYR A 506 2.62 1.69 21.61
N ASN A 507 1.52 0.90 21.61
CA ASN A 507 0.37 1.18 22.47
C ASN A 507 0.68 1.01 23.95
N VAL A 508 1.53 0.04 24.30
CA VAL A 508 1.99 -0.17 25.68
C VAL A 508 2.79 1.04 26.15
N ILE A 509 3.72 1.55 25.33
CA ILE A 509 4.51 2.74 25.68
C ILE A 509 3.61 3.96 25.84
N VAL A 510 2.66 4.18 24.93
CA VAL A 510 1.71 5.29 25.02
C VAL A 510 0.90 5.20 26.32
N GLN A 511 0.33 4.04 26.62
CA GLN A 511 -0.49 3.83 27.81
C GLN A 511 0.34 3.99 29.09
N THR A 512 1.53 3.39 29.16
CA THR A 512 2.42 3.49 30.33
C THR A 512 2.82 4.94 30.59
N LEU A 513 3.20 5.70 29.57
CA LEU A 513 3.59 7.10 29.73
C LEU A 513 2.41 7.99 30.09
N ASP A 514 1.22 7.74 29.51
CA ASP A 514 0.03 8.55 29.79
C ASP A 514 -0.45 8.36 31.24
N VAL A 515 -0.48 7.12 31.72
CA VAL A 515 -0.82 6.79 33.12
C VAL A 515 0.16 7.43 34.11
N ASN A 516 1.44 7.54 33.74
CA ASN A 516 2.50 8.05 34.63
C ASN A 516 2.91 9.50 34.36
N ARG A 517 2.15 10.26 33.55
CA ARG A 517 2.54 11.62 33.11
C ARG A 517 2.82 12.60 34.25
N ASN A 518 2.10 12.45 35.36
CA ASN A 518 2.25 13.25 36.58
C ASN A 518 3.58 13.01 37.31
N ARG A 519 4.31 11.95 36.97
CA ARG A 519 5.62 11.62 37.53
C ARG A 519 6.77 12.33 36.81
N PHE A 520 6.48 13.11 35.77
CA PHE A 520 7.48 13.80 34.94
C PHE A 520 7.31 15.33 34.98
N GLY A 521 7.28 15.90 36.19
CA GLY A 521 7.01 17.30 36.48
C GLY A 521 5.51 17.60 36.60
N ASN A 522 5.04 18.73 36.04
CA ASN A 522 3.62 19.14 36.17
C ASN A 522 2.63 18.26 35.40
N GLY A 523 3.10 17.37 34.51
CA GLY A 523 2.32 16.33 33.82
C GLY A 523 1.22 16.79 32.83
N SER A 524 0.62 17.96 33.03
CA SER A 524 -0.52 18.50 32.26
C SER A 524 -0.18 18.82 30.80
N GLU A 525 1.08 19.10 30.50
CA GLU A 525 1.56 19.47 29.16
C GLU A 525 2.23 18.31 28.40
N ARG A 526 2.13 17.06 28.90
CA ARG A 526 2.80 15.90 28.30
C ARG A 526 1.86 15.17 27.35
N ASN A 527 2.23 15.11 26.07
CA ASN A 527 1.52 14.33 25.06
C ASN A 527 2.24 12.99 24.85
N ALA A 528 1.76 11.93 25.50
CA ALA A 528 2.30 10.57 25.37
C ALA A 528 2.32 10.11 23.92
N ARG A 529 1.21 10.31 23.19
CA ARG A 529 1.11 9.91 21.78
C ARG A 529 2.12 10.62 20.91
N GLY A 530 2.21 11.95 21.01
CA GLY A 530 3.15 12.75 20.22
C GLY A 530 4.61 12.43 20.52
N ALA A 531 4.94 12.13 21.80
CA ALA A 531 6.29 11.70 22.18
C ALA A 531 6.63 10.33 21.56
N VAL A 532 5.71 9.37 21.58
CA VAL A 532 5.93 8.03 21.03
C VAL A 532 5.92 8.05 19.49
N GLU A 533 5.08 8.85 18.84
CA GLU A 533 5.16 9.09 17.39
C GLU A 533 6.54 9.62 16.99
N HIS A 534 7.07 10.59 17.74
CA HIS A 534 8.43 11.10 17.53
C HIS A 534 9.51 10.04 17.80
N LEU A 535 9.32 9.15 18.77
CA LEU A 535 10.25 8.04 19.03
C LEU A 535 10.27 7.01 17.89
N PHE A 536 9.12 6.66 17.30
CA PHE A 536 9.01 5.62 16.28
C PHE A 536 9.24 6.13 14.86
N SER A 537 9.11 7.44 14.62
CA SER A 537 9.48 8.08 13.35
C SER A 537 10.98 8.25 13.15
N ARG A 538 11.79 8.22 14.22
CA ARG A 538 13.25 8.16 14.12
C ARG A 538 13.69 6.69 14.07
N GLN A 539 14.18 6.25 12.90
CA GLN A 539 14.97 5.04 12.78
C GLN A 539 16.34 5.30 13.45
N PHE A 540 16.73 4.42 14.37
CA PHE A 540 18.12 4.26 14.81
C PHE A 540 18.67 3.01 14.15
#